data_AF-A0AAV6FX52-F1
#
_entry.id   AF-A0AAV6FX52-F1
#
_cell.length_a   1.000
_cell.length_b   1.000
_cell.length_c   1.000
_cell.angle_alpha   90.00
_cell.angle_beta   90.00
_cell.angle_gamma   90.00
#
_symmetry.space_group_name_H-M   'P 1'
#
loop_
_entity.id
_entity.type
_entity.pdbx_description
1 polymer ?
#
loop_
_entity_poly.entity_id
_entity_poly.type
_entity_poly.pdbx_seq_one_letter_code
_entity_poly.pdbx_strand_id
1 'polypeptide(L)'
;MLHDPQQSADILQTFPRFLDMKGLILQDFLLMFGAETASRFLGKWETGFKDKVIQEARALRETPLLKKLLTSALNEKPDTADEPEWDSNMASLLVFLHLLTPQPAGRKRPKKISVREATDHLVKFQKSCQSLEDHLRTTEGNPQPYLLASGTSKAQVSSFYIVLDRKLLPCQSCTSLGAFEICCEI
;
A
#
# COMPACT_ATOMS: atom_id res chain seq x y z
N MET A 1 5.45 -24.57 -6.42
CA MET A 1 4.03 -24.98 -6.44
C MET A 1 3.05 -23.80 -6.53
N LEU A 2 3.50 -22.56 -6.76
CA LEU A 2 2.63 -21.39 -6.99
C LEU A 2 2.98 -20.76 -8.35
N HIS A 3 2.51 -21.36 -9.45
CA HIS A 3 2.65 -20.78 -10.80
C HIS A 3 1.40 -20.98 -11.67
N ASP A 4 0.32 -21.53 -11.12
CA ASP A 4 -0.96 -21.64 -11.81
C ASP A 4 -1.94 -20.61 -11.25
N PRO A 5 -2.37 -19.60 -12.04
CA PRO A 5 -3.36 -18.61 -11.64
C PRO A 5 -4.69 -19.23 -11.16
N GLN A 6 -5.02 -20.44 -11.62
CA GLN A 6 -6.22 -21.15 -11.14
C GLN A 6 -6.03 -21.77 -9.76
N GLN A 7 -4.80 -22.17 -9.37
CA GLN A 7 -4.52 -22.67 -8.02
C GLN A 7 -4.40 -21.55 -6.99
N SER A 8 -3.98 -20.35 -7.38
CA SER A 8 -3.89 -19.21 -6.46
C SER A 8 -5.25 -18.64 -6.07
N ALA A 9 -6.26 -18.72 -6.96
CA ALA A 9 -7.58 -18.12 -6.77
C ALA A 9 -8.39 -18.73 -5.61
N ASP A 10 -7.98 -19.91 -5.12
CA ASP A 10 -8.68 -20.67 -4.08
C ASP A 10 -7.86 -20.79 -2.77
N ILE A 11 -6.80 -20.00 -2.60
CA ILE A 11 -5.98 -20.07 -1.38
C ILE A 11 -6.82 -19.75 -0.13
N LEU A 12 -7.75 -18.80 -0.25
CA LEU A 12 -8.70 -18.45 0.81
C LEU A 12 -9.84 -19.47 0.98
N GLN A 13 -10.03 -20.41 0.04
CA GLN A 13 -10.89 -21.58 0.25
C GLN A 13 -10.16 -22.65 1.06
N THR A 14 -8.86 -22.83 0.80
CA THR A 14 -8.02 -23.79 1.50
C THR A 14 -7.69 -23.33 2.93
N PHE A 15 -7.47 -22.02 3.11
CA PHE A 15 -7.12 -21.40 4.38
C PHE A 15 -8.16 -20.34 4.78
N PRO A 16 -9.39 -20.75 5.13
CA PRO A 16 -10.49 -19.81 5.41
C PRO A 16 -10.22 -18.94 6.66
N ARG A 17 -9.32 -19.38 7.55
CA ARG A 17 -8.97 -18.66 8.78
C ARG A 17 -8.36 -17.27 8.53
N PHE A 18 -7.76 -17.04 7.36
CA PHE A 18 -7.26 -15.71 6.99
C PHE A 18 -8.38 -14.67 6.85
N LEU A 19 -9.64 -15.10 6.66
CA LEU A 19 -10.79 -14.20 6.52
C LEU A 19 -11.31 -13.67 7.85
N ASP A 20 -11.23 -14.48 8.91
CA ASP A 20 -11.85 -14.17 10.21
C ASP A 20 -10.84 -13.90 11.33
N MET A 21 -9.58 -14.30 11.17
CA MET A 21 -8.54 -14.10 12.19
C MET A 21 -7.48 -13.09 11.73
N LYS A 22 -7.46 -11.93 12.39
CA LYS A 22 -6.43 -10.90 12.22
C LYS A 22 -5.06 -11.44 12.64
N GLY A 23 -4.02 -11.07 11.89
CA GLY A 23 -2.64 -11.31 12.27
C GLY A 23 -2.06 -12.66 11.85
N LEU A 24 -2.84 -13.54 11.22
CA LEU A 24 -2.33 -14.83 10.75
C LEU A 24 -1.21 -14.69 9.72
N ILE A 25 -1.31 -13.75 8.78
CA ILE A 25 -0.25 -13.49 7.78
C ILE A 25 1.06 -13.14 8.50
N LEU A 26 1.01 -12.17 9.41
CA LEU A 26 2.17 -11.75 10.19
C LEU A 26 2.71 -12.89 11.07
N GLN A 27 1.83 -13.66 11.70
CA GLN A 27 2.22 -14.82 12.52
C GLN A 27 2.96 -15.88 11.70
N ASP A 28 2.42 -16.24 10.53
CA ASP A 28 3.03 -17.24 9.65
C ASP A 28 4.37 -16.72 9.11
N PHE A 29 4.44 -15.45 8.70
CA PHE A 29 5.68 -14.81 8.27
C PHE A 29 6.73 -14.79 9.39
N LEU A 30 6.33 -14.46 10.63
CA LEU A 30 7.18 -14.52 11.82
C LEU A 30 7.71 -15.93 12.08
N LEU A 31 6.87 -16.95 11.95
CA LEU A 31 7.28 -18.35 12.15
C LEU A 31 8.23 -18.83 11.06
N MET A 32 8.06 -18.37 9.82
CA MET A 32 8.89 -18.76 8.68
C MET A 32 10.26 -18.05 8.67
N PHE A 33 10.29 -16.75 8.97
CA PHE A 33 11.47 -15.89 8.73
C PHE A 33 12.05 -15.25 9.99
N GLY A 34 11.37 -15.40 11.13
CA GLY A 34 11.77 -14.82 12.42
C GLY A 34 11.40 -13.35 12.59
N ALA A 35 11.41 -12.90 13.85
CA ALA A 35 11.02 -11.54 14.24
C ALA A 35 11.87 -10.44 13.60
N GLU A 36 13.19 -10.65 13.48
CA GLU A 36 14.08 -9.66 12.89
C GLU A 36 13.71 -9.37 11.43
N THR A 37 13.38 -10.40 10.65
CA THR A 37 13.00 -10.26 9.25
C THR A 37 11.62 -9.62 9.13
N ALA A 38 10.66 -10.07 9.93
CA ALA A 38 9.28 -9.59 9.91
C ALA A 38 9.15 -8.10 10.26
N SER A 39 9.97 -7.56 11.17
CA SER A 39 9.93 -6.14 11.52
C SER A 39 11.00 -5.30 10.79
N ARG A 40 11.74 -5.89 9.84
CA ARG A 40 12.92 -5.25 9.27
C ARG A 40 12.56 -4.00 8.47
N PHE A 41 11.44 -4.04 7.76
CA PHE A 41 11.01 -2.91 6.95
C PHE A 41 10.61 -1.75 7.86
N LEU A 42 9.72 -1.98 8.84
CA LEU A 42 9.34 -0.95 9.81
C LEU A 42 10.55 -0.36 10.55
N GLY A 43 11.41 -1.23 11.11
CA GLY A 43 12.58 -0.79 11.85
C GLY A 43 13.54 0.06 11.00
N LYS A 44 13.73 -0.28 9.72
CA LYS A 44 14.55 0.53 8.81
C LYS A 44 13.85 1.81 8.36
N TRP A 45 12.53 1.74 8.14
CA TRP A 45 11.76 2.89 7.68
C TRP A 45 11.83 4.05 8.67
N GLU A 46 11.62 3.73 9.95
CA GLU A 46 11.60 4.69 11.05
C GLU A 46 13.00 5.20 11.43
N THR A 47 14.06 4.42 11.17
CA THR A 47 15.47 4.80 11.47
C THR A 47 16.11 5.70 10.41
N GLY A 48 15.31 6.47 9.68
CA GLY A 48 15.76 7.51 8.75
C GLY A 48 15.74 7.13 7.27
N PHE A 49 15.22 5.96 6.90
CA PHE A 49 15.01 5.65 5.48
C PHE A 49 13.93 6.57 4.86
N LYS A 50 12.88 6.92 5.62
CA LYS A 50 11.87 7.90 5.21
C LYS A 50 12.50 9.24 4.78
N ASP A 51 13.45 9.76 5.55
CA ASP A 51 14.11 11.03 5.25
C ASP A 51 14.94 10.94 3.96
N LYS A 52 15.62 9.81 3.74
CA LYS A 52 16.36 9.54 2.50
C LYS A 52 15.43 9.50 1.29
N VAL A 53 14.28 8.84 1.41
CA VAL A 53 13.26 8.80 0.35
C VAL A 53 12.82 10.21 -0.02
N ILE A 54 12.50 11.04 0.98
CA ILE A 54 12.08 12.43 0.75
C ILE A 54 13.20 13.24 0.10
N GLN A 55 14.44 13.09 0.57
CA GLN A 55 15.61 13.78 0.02
C GLN A 55 15.84 13.43 -1.45
N GLU A 56 15.85 12.14 -1.79
CA GLU A 56 16.06 11.68 -3.16
C GLU A 56 14.91 12.11 -4.09
N ALA A 57 13.67 12.10 -3.59
CA ALA A 57 12.51 12.49 -4.37
C ALA A 57 12.50 13.98 -4.75
N ARG A 58 13.15 14.85 -3.99
CA ARG A 58 13.32 16.27 -4.34
C ARG A 58 14.18 16.49 -5.59
N ALA A 59 15.03 15.53 -5.96
CA ALA A 59 15.83 15.59 -7.18
C ALA A 59 15.05 15.13 -8.42
N LEU A 60 13.88 14.53 -8.26
CA LEU A 60 13.03 14.14 -9.39
C LEU A 60 12.41 15.36 -10.07
N ARG A 61 12.01 15.18 -11.33
CA ARG A 61 11.19 16.17 -12.02
C ARG A 61 9.90 16.39 -11.23
N GLU A 62 9.69 17.64 -10.79
CA GLU A 62 8.49 18.01 -10.06
C GLU A 62 7.23 17.77 -10.91
N THR A 63 6.23 17.15 -10.28
CA THR A 63 4.88 16.99 -10.81
C THR A 63 3.87 17.40 -9.75
N PRO A 64 2.65 17.82 -10.10
CA PRO A 64 1.63 18.20 -9.11
C PRO A 64 1.34 17.09 -8.10
N LEU A 65 1.34 15.83 -8.53
CA LEU A 65 1.16 14.67 -7.66
C LEU A 65 2.34 14.52 -6.69
N LEU A 66 3.58 14.56 -7.20
CA LEU A 66 4.78 14.44 -6.37
C LEU A 66 4.88 15.58 -5.35
N LYS A 67 4.56 16.82 -5.74
CA LYS A 67 4.54 17.99 -4.85
C LYS A 67 3.56 17.75 -3.68
N LYS A 68 2.32 17.36 -3.98
CA LYS A 68 1.30 17.05 -2.97
C LYS A 68 1.76 15.95 -2.00
N LEU A 69 2.32 14.86 -2.53
CA LEU A 69 2.81 13.76 -1.70
C LEU A 69 4.00 14.15 -0.83
N LEU A 70 4.92 14.98 -1.33
CA LEU A 70 6.04 15.49 -0.53
C LEU A 70 5.57 16.40 0.62
N THR A 71 4.62 17.29 0.36
CA THR A 71 3.99 18.14 1.39
C THR A 71 3.37 17.29 2.49
N SER A 72 2.57 16.28 2.13
CA SER A 72 1.99 15.34 3.10
C SER A 72 3.04 14.51 3.83
N ALA A 73 4.06 14.00 3.14
CA ALA A 73 5.14 13.23 3.74
C ALA A 73 5.90 14.04 4.79
N LEU A 74 6.04 15.35 4.59
CA LEU A 74 6.69 16.29 5.51
C LEU A 74 5.75 16.85 6.59
N ASN A 75 4.46 16.52 6.58
CA ASN A 75 3.43 17.15 7.42
C ASN A 75 3.37 18.68 7.28
N GLU A 76 3.70 19.19 6.09
CA GLU A 76 3.60 20.61 5.79
C GLU A 76 2.14 21.00 5.51
N LYS A 77 1.81 22.28 5.72
CA LYS A 77 0.47 22.78 5.40
C LYS A 77 0.31 22.83 3.87
N PRO A 78 -0.81 22.34 3.32
CA PRO A 78 -1.04 22.45 1.88
C PRO A 78 -1.18 23.92 1.48
N ASP A 79 -0.61 24.26 0.32
CA ASP A 79 -0.73 25.60 -0.29
C ASP A 79 -2.18 25.95 -0.69
N THR A 80 -3.03 24.91 -0.84
CA THR A 80 -4.41 25.01 -1.30
C THR A 80 -5.39 24.46 -0.26
N ALA A 81 -6.64 24.93 -0.30
CA ALA A 81 -7.75 24.38 0.50
C ALA A 81 -8.26 23.03 -0.04
N ASP A 82 -7.37 22.20 -0.59
CA ASP A 82 -7.72 20.88 -1.09
C ASP A 82 -8.01 19.93 0.08
N GLU A 83 -8.79 18.88 -0.21
CA GLU A 83 -9.01 17.77 0.73
C GLU A 83 -7.67 17.19 1.21
N PRO A 84 -7.54 16.89 2.52
CA PRO A 84 -6.32 16.33 3.06
C PRO A 84 -6.01 14.98 2.38
N GLU A 85 -4.80 14.91 1.81
CA GLU A 85 -4.27 13.70 1.17
C GLU A 85 -3.96 12.62 2.22
N TRP A 86 -3.28 11.55 1.82
CA TRP A 86 -2.77 10.51 2.71
C TRP A 86 -1.97 11.05 3.90
N ASP A 87 -1.98 10.28 4.99
CA ASP A 87 -1.09 10.53 6.13
C ASP A 87 0.39 10.53 5.69
N SER A 88 1.26 11.10 6.53
CA SER A 88 2.68 11.26 6.21
C SER A 88 3.40 9.94 5.91
N ASN A 89 2.98 8.83 6.51
CA ASN A 89 3.59 7.53 6.28
C ASN A 89 3.17 6.96 4.92
N MET A 90 1.88 6.91 4.62
CA MET A 90 1.38 6.49 3.32
C MET A 90 1.89 7.40 2.19
N ALA A 91 1.89 8.71 2.41
CA ALA A 91 2.46 9.66 1.46
C ALA A 91 3.94 9.36 1.18
N SER A 92 4.73 9.07 2.22
CA SER A 92 6.15 8.70 2.04
C SER A 92 6.36 7.37 1.29
N LEU A 93 5.47 6.38 1.45
CA LEU A 93 5.48 5.16 0.64
C LEU A 93 5.18 5.45 -0.84
N LEU A 94 4.21 6.33 -1.11
CA LEU A 94 3.87 6.75 -2.47
C LEU A 94 4.99 7.59 -3.11
N VAL A 95 5.71 8.41 -2.33
CA VAL A 95 6.94 9.06 -2.78
C VAL A 95 8.01 8.03 -3.13
N PHE A 96 8.20 7.00 -2.29
CA PHE A 96 9.13 5.92 -2.58
C PHE A 96 8.78 5.19 -3.89
N LEU A 97 7.50 4.99 -4.18
CA LEU A 97 7.05 4.43 -5.45
C LEU A 97 7.51 5.27 -6.66
N HIS A 98 7.54 6.60 -6.56
CA HIS A 98 8.08 7.46 -7.62
C HIS A 98 9.57 7.19 -7.88
N LEU A 99 10.35 6.91 -6.83
CA LEU A 99 11.77 6.55 -6.95
C LEU A 99 11.97 5.17 -7.58
N LEU A 100 11.06 4.22 -7.32
CA LEU A 100 11.10 2.88 -7.90
C LEU A 100 10.71 2.85 -9.38
N THR A 101 9.83 3.77 -9.81
CA THR A 101 9.47 3.82 -11.23
C THR A 101 10.69 4.17 -12.08
N PRO A 102 10.98 3.41 -13.16
CA PRO A 102 12.20 3.59 -13.94
C PRO A 102 12.22 5.00 -14.55
N GLN A 103 13.08 5.84 -13.96
CA GLN A 103 13.44 7.14 -14.50
C GLN A 103 13.99 6.95 -15.93
N PRO A 104 13.75 7.89 -16.87
CA PRO A 104 13.93 7.67 -18.30
C PRO A 104 15.40 7.43 -18.67
N ALA A 105 15.86 6.19 -18.55
CA ALA A 105 17.14 5.70 -19.03
C ALA A 105 16.92 4.46 -19.90
N GLY A 106 16.84 4.68 -21.21
CA GLY A 106 17.25 3.70 -22.23
C GLY A 106 16.37 2.46 -22.52
N ARG A 107 16.02 2.35 -23.81
CA ARG A 107 15.67 1.15 -24.61
C ARG A 107 14.51 0.24 -24.16
N LYS A 108 13.45 0.29 -24.98
CA LYS A 108 12.32 -0.65 -25.19
C LYS A 108 12.06 -1.63 -24.03
N ARG A 109 11.13 -1.25 -23.15
CA ARG A 109 10.56 -2.10 -22.10
C ARG A 109 9.03 -2.19 -22.26
N PRO A 110 8.39 -3.25 -21.73
CA PRO A 110 6.92 -3.43 -21.74
C PRO A 110 6.20 -2.18 -21.21
N LYS A 111 4.91 -2.06 -21.54
CA LYS A 111 4.01 -0.93 -21.21
C LYS A 111 4.39 -0.34 -19.83
N LYS A 112 4.94 0.87 -19.81
CA LYS A 112 5.38 1.54 -18.58
C LYS A 112 4.13 1.85 -17.75
N ILE A 113 3.95 1.15 -16.63
CA ILE A 113 2.96 1.56 -15.63
C ILE A 113 3.32 2.97 -15.15
N SER A 114 2.35 3.87 -15.21
CA SER A 114 2.50 5.21 -14.66
C SER A 114 2.53 5.15 -13.14
N VAL A 115 3.14 6.16 -12.50
CA VAL A 115 3.14 6.22 -11.03
C VAL A 115 1.72 6.28 -10.45
N ARG A 116 0.78 6.88 -11.20
CA ARG A 116 -0.63 6.92 -10.82
C ARG A 116 -1.23 5.52 -10.83
N GLU A 117 -1.06 4.76 -11.91
CA GLU A 117 -1.52 3.38 -11.97
C GLU A 117 -0.86 2.51 -10.89
N ALA A 118 0.43 2.72 -10.63
CA ALA A 118 1.14 2.01 -9.57
C ALA A 118 0.58 2.34 -8.17
N THR A 119 0.23 3.61 -7.92
CA THR A 119 -0.48 4.04 -6.70
C THR A 119 -1.83 3.34 -6.59
N ASP A 120 -2.61 3.32 -7.67
CA ASP A 120 -3.95 2.71 -7.70
C ASP A 120 -3.91 1.18 -7.54
N HIS A 121 -2.78 0.55 -7.90
CA HIS A 121 -2.52 -0.87 -7.64
C HIS A 121 -2.02 -1.13 -6.22
N LEU A 122 -1.39 -0.14 -5.57
CA LEU A 122 -0.88 -0.31 -4.21
C LEU A 122 -1.99 -0.13 -3.17
N VAL A 123 -2.71 0.98 -3.24
CA VAL A 123 -3.66 1.38 -2.19
C VAL A 123 -4.87 2.11 -2.75
N LYS A 124 -6.05 1.78 -2.22
CA LYS A 124 -7.31 2.47 -2.49
C LYS A 124 -7.90 3.02 -1.20
N PHE A 125 -8.59 4.14 -1.31
CA PHE A 125 -9.30 4.76 -0.19
C PHE A 125 -10.80 4.53 -0.33
N GLN A 126 -11.44 4.17 0.78
CA GLN A 126 -12.88 3.98 0.89
C GLN A 126 -13.40 4.76 2.10
N LYS A 127 -14.39 5.64 1.90
CA LYS A 127 -15.02 6.33 3.04
C LYS A 127 -15.73 5.31 3.92
N SER A 128 -15.57 5.42 5.24
CA SER A 128 -16.13 4.47 6.22
C SER A 128 -17.66 4.38 6.22
N CYS A 129 -18.36 5.40 5.70
CA CYS A 129 -19.80 5.40 5.52
C CYS A 129 -20.29 4.63 4.28
N GLN A 130 -19.37 4.11 3.46
CA GLN A 130 -19.69 3.39 2.23
C GLN A 130 -19.45 1.88 2.41
N SER A 131 -20.23 1.08 1.72
CA SER A 131 -20.15 -0.39 1.78
C SER A 131 -18.82 -0.91 1.22
N LEU A 132 -18.13 -1.74 2.00
CA LEU A 132 -16.91 -2.43 1.54
C LEU A 132 -17.26 -3.49 0.47
N GLU A 133 -18.44 -4.10 0.55
CA GLU A 133 -18.91 -5.07 -0.45
C GLU A 133 -19.13 -4.41 -1.83
N ASP A 134 -19.68 -3.20 -1.84
CA ASP A 134 -19.87 -2.46 -3.09
C ASP A 134 -18.52 -2.03 -3.70
N HIS A 135 -17.52 -1.74 -2.86
CA HIS A 135 -16.15 -1.50 -3.33
C HIS A 135 -15.59 -2.74 -4.07
N LEU A 136 -15.76 -3.94 -3.52
CA LEU A 136 -15.28 -5.17 -4.15
C LEU A 136 -15.96 -5.43 -5.50
N ARG A 137 -17.27 -5.15 -5.61
CA ARG A 137 -18.04 -5.31 -6.86
C ARG A 137 -17.63 -4.31 -7.94
N THR A 138 -17.40 -3.06 -7.56
CA THR A 138 -17.03 -1.99 -8.50
C THR A 138 -15.59 -2.09 -9.00
N THR A 139 -14.77 -2.84 -8.29
CA THR A 139 -13.33 -2.94 -8.56
C THR A 139 -12.94 -4.29 -9.18
N GLU A 140 -13.93 -4.98 -9.77
CA GLU A 140 -13.74 -6.22 -10.50
C GLU A 140 -12.75 -6.04 -11.65
N GLY A 141 -11.67 -6.82 -11.64
CA GLY A 141 -10.62 -6.80 -12.66
C GLY A 141 -9.35 -6.03 -12.29
N ASN A 142 -9.33 -5.31 -11.16
CA ASN A 142 -8.08 -4.71 -10.69
C ASN A 142 -7.09 -5.78 -10.23
N PRO A 143 -5.78 -5.58 -10.46
CA PRO A 143 -4.74 -6.45 -9.93
C PRO A 143 -4.83 -6.56 -8.41
N GLN A 144 -4.67 -7.78 -7.89
CA GLN A 144 -4.63 -8.10 -6.46
C GLN A 144 -3.31 -8.85 -6.17
N PRO A 145 -2.77 -8.77 -4.95
CA PRO A 145 -3.32 -8.05 -3.78
C PRO A 145 -3.16 -6.52 -3.84
N TYR A 146 -3.99 -5.80 -3.09
CA TYR A 146 -3.83 -4.37 -2.83
C TYR A 146 -4.38 -3.96 -1.45
N LEU A 147 -3.93 -2.81 -0.93
CA LEU A 147 -4.43 -2.25 0.32
C LEU A 147 -5.73 -1.47 0.13
N LEU A 148 -6.73 -1.76 0.96
CA LEU A 148 -7.92 -0.94 1.10
C LEU A 148 -7.87 -0.19 2.43
N ALA A 149 -7.67 1.12 2.36
CA ALA A 149 -7.72 2.02 3.49
C ALA A 149 -9.15 2.53 3.70
N SER A 150 -9.70 2.35 4.89
CA SER A 150 -11.03 2.82 5.25
C SER A 150 -10.97 3.89 6.34
N GLY A 151 -11.65 5.01 6.15
CA GLY A 151 -11.60 6.14 7.08
C GLY A 151 -12.56 7.28 6.73
N THR A 152 -12.50 8.38 7.48
CA THR A 152 -13.29 9.59 7.20
C THR A 152 -12.69 10.38 6.03
N SER A 153 -11.37 10.42 5.94
CA SER A 153 -10.57 10.98 4.84
C SER A 153 -9.27 10.19 4.68
N LYS A 154 -8.50 10.45 3.61
CA LYS A 154 -7.20 9.79 3.40
C LYS A 154 -6.17 10.11 4.49
N ALA A 155 -6.28 11.27 5.14
CA ALA A 155 -5.45 11.64 6.29
C ALA A 155 -5.92 10.98 7.59
N GLN A 156 -7.17 10.50 7.64
CA GLN A 156 -7.81 9.93 8.82
C GLN A 156 -8.34 8.53 8.52
N VAL A 157 -7.41 7.64 8.17
CA VAL A 157 -7.69 6.21 8.00
C VAL A 157 -7.82 5.57 9.38
N SER A 158 -8.91 4.82 9.59
CA SER A 158 -9.17 4.10 10.84
C SER A 158 -8.89 2.62 10.74
N SER A 159 -8.89 2.05 9.53
CA SER A 159 -8.67 0.61 9.32
C SER A 159 -8.08 0.33 7.96
N PHE A 160 -7.30 -0.75 7.88
CA PHE A 160 -6.78 -1.29 6.63
C PHE A 160 -7.28 -2.70 6.42
N TYR A 161 -7.46 -3.06 5.16
CA TYR A 161 -7.75 -4.41 4.70
C TYR A 161 -6.82 -4.73 3.54
N ILE A 162 -6.54 -6.00 3.33
CA ILE A 162 -5.87 -6.46 2.12
C ILE A 162 -6.93 -7.12 1.26
N VAL A 163 -7.08 -6.64 0.02
CA VAL A 163 -7.99 -7.24 -0.94
C VAL A 163 -7.24 -8.33 -1.68
N LEU A 164 -7.67 -9.58 -1.49
CA LEU A 164 -7.13 -10.78 -2.13
C LEU A 164 -8.27 -11.72 -2.50
N ASP A 165 -8.25 -12.30 -3.70
CA ASP A 165 -9.32 -13.11 -4.29
C ASP A 165 -10.73 -12.51 -4.12
N ARG A 166 -10.84 -11.18 -4.28
CA ARG A 166 -12.07 -10.39 -4.07
C ARG A 166 -12.66 -10.51 -2.66
N LYS A 167 -11.84 -10.86 -1.68
CA LYS A 167 -12.21 -10.89 -0.27
C LYS A 167 -11.36 -9.89 0.51
N LEU A 168 -11.87 -9.49 1.66
CA LEU A 168 -11.19 -8.57 2.57
C LEU A 168 -10.50 -9.37 3.66
N LEU A 169 -9.17 -9.35 3.64
CA LEU A 169 -8.37 -9.87 4.74
C LEU A 169 -8.23 -8.77 5.79
N PRO A 170 -8.62 -9.03 7.04
CA PRO A 170 -8.55 -8.02 8.08
C PRO A 170 -7.09 -7.79 8.49
N CYS A 171 -6.62 -6.55 8.35
CA CYS A 171 -5.27 -6.19 8.76
C CYS A 171 -5.19 -6.03 10.28
N GLN A 172 -4.12 -6.55 10.89
CA GLN A 172 -3.86 -6.34 12.32
C GLN A 172 -3.31 -4.93 12.58
N SER A 173 -2.57 -4.36 11.63
CA SER A 173 -2.02 -3.02 11.77
C SER A 173 -3.06 -1.94 11.49
N CYS A 174 -3.06 -0.91 12.34
CA CYS A 174 -3.82 0.33 12.13
C CYS A 174 -2.97 1.46 11.53
N THR A 175 -1.71 1.18 11.20
CA THR A 175 -0.78 2.16 10.62
C THR A 175 -0.54 1.88 9.15
N SER A 176 -0.34 2.94 8.37
CA SER A 176 -0.02 2.84 6.94
C SER A 176 1.21 1.97 6.64
N LEU A 177 2.28 2.08 7.45
CA LEU A 177 3.50 1.30 7.23
C LEU A 177 3.31 -0.18 7.59
N GLY A 178 2.69 -0.48 8.73
CA GLY A 178 2.50 -1.87 9.13
C GLY A 178 1.49 -2.59 8.22
N ALA A 179 0.48 -1.87 7.73
CA ALA A 179 -0.43 -2.44 6.73
C ALA A 179 0.29 -2.69 5.39
N PHE A 180 1.18 -1.78 4.97
CA PHE A 180 2.03 -1.97 3.80
C PHE A 180 2.98 -3.17 3.95
N GLU A 181 3.64 -3.31 5.09
CA GLU A 181 4.54 -4.44 5.39
C GLU A 181 3.78 -5.77 5.26
N ILE A 182 2.65 -5.92 5.97
CA ILE A 182 1.83 -7.14 5.91
C ILE A 182 1.32 -7.42 4.48
N CYS A 183 0.93 -6.39 3.73
CA CYS A 183 0.49 -6.57 2.34
C CYS A 183 1.61 -7.07 1.42
N CYS A 184 2.88 -6.73 1.70
CA CYS A 184 4.03 -7.21 0.94
C CYS A 184 4.49 -8.62 1.32
N GLU A 185 3.97 -9.19 2.41
CA GLU A 185 4.27 -10.56 2.87
C GLU A 185 3.42 -11.63 2.17
N ILE A 186 2.41 -11.23 1.39
CA ILE A 186 1.53 -12.08 0.59
C ILE A 186 2.09 -12.25 -0.83
#